data_AF-D8F5C3-F1
#
_entry.id   AF-D8F5C3-F1
#
_cell.length_a   1.000
_cell.length_b   1.000
_cell.length_c   1.000
_cell.angle_alpha   90.00
_cell.angle_beta   90.00
_cell.angle_gamma   90.00
#
_symmetry.space_group_name_H-M   'P 1'
#
loop_
_entity.id
_entity.type
_entity.pdbx_description
1 polymer ?
#
loop_
_entity_poly.entity_id
_entity_poly.type
_entity_poly.pdbx_seq_one_letter_code
_entity_poly.pdbx_strand_id
1 'polypeptide(L)'
;MWYKIGPVTPHAIFGQLHSDVDWNYEELSAKTTMWGFSIPIDLAKGFRVRPEVMWYDDGELEYGSSDVQDYGKYALYGVQFQITF
;
A
#
# COMPACT_ATOMS: atom_id res chain seq x y z
N MET A 1 7.09 7.29 -9.45
CA MET A 1 7.54 7.49 -10.86
C MET A 1 6.50 6.82 -11.75
N TRP A 2 5.99 7.48 -12.80
CA TRP A 2 4.99 6.89 -13.71
C TRP A 2 5.47 6.99 -15.15
N TYR A 3 5.13 5.99 -15.95
CA TYR A 3 5.47 5.91 -17.37
C TYR A 3 4.20 5.63 -18.16
N LYS A 4 4.00 6.27 -19.32
CA LYS A 4 2.77 6.12 -20.11
C LYS A 4 3.09 5.49 -21.45
N ILE A 5 2.45 4.35 -21.74
CA ILE A 5 2.57 3.61 -22.99
C ILE A 5 1.16 3.52 -23.59
N GLY A 6 0.84 4.43 -24.51
CA GLY A 6 -0.50 4.50 -25.12
C GLY A 6 -1.60 4.74 -24.07
N PRO A 7 -2.65 3.88 -24.00
CA PRO A 7 -3.72 4.00 -23.01
C PRO A 7 -3.34 3.52 -21.60
N VAL A 8 -2.14 2.97 -21.41
CA VAL A 8 -1.71 2.29 -20.17
C VAL A 8 -0.71 3.16 -19.41
N THR A 9 -0.91 3.33 -18.10
CA THR A 9 -0.01 4.14 -17.25
C THR A 9 0.46 3.39 -16.00
N PRO A 10 1.43 2.45 -16.09
CA PRO A 10 1.92 1.75 -14.90
C PRO A 10 2.39 2.70 -13.79
N HIS A 11 1.94 2.39 -12.57
CA HIS A 11 2.32 3.02 -11.32
C HIS A 11 2.93 1.98 -10.38
N ALA A 12 4.12 2.28 -9.88
CA ALA A 12 4.66 1.63 -8.70
C ALA A 12 4.33 2.50 -7.48
N ILE A 13 3.81 1.86 -6.44
CA ILE A 13 3.39 2.48 -5.19
C ILE A 13 4.27 1.91 -4.09
N PHE A 14 4.88 2.78 -3.30
CA PHE A 14 5.59 2.42 -2.08
C PHE A 14 5.15 3.37 -0.98
N GLY A 15 4.85 2.82 0.19
CA GLY A 15 4.48 3.57 1.37
C GLY A 15 5.06 2.92 2.61
N GLN A 16 5.37 3.74 3.60
CA GLN A 16 5.79 3.27 4.91
C GLN A 16 5.10 4.14 5.96
N LEU A 17 4.53 3.49 6.95
CA LEU A 17 3.99 4.10 8.14
C LEU A 17 4.88 3.70 9.32
N HIS A 18 5.24 4.67 10.14
CA HIS A 18 5.92 4.46 11.39
C HIS A 18 5.14 5.20 12.47
N SER A 19 4.87 4.51 13.57
CA SER A 19 4.11 5.05 14.69
C SER A 19 4.81 4.66 15.98
N ASP A 20 5.20 5.68 16.75
CA ASP A 20 5.83 5.53 18.06
C ASP A 20 4.91 6.13 19.12
N VAL A 21 4.72 5.40 20.21
CA VAL A 21 3.96 5.87 21.38
C VAL A 21 4.76 5.58 22.63
N ASP A 22 5.03 6.65 23.40
CA ASP A 22 5.56 6.54 24.75
C ASP A 22 4.41 6.40 25.75
N TRP A 23 4.33 5.26 26.43
CA TRP A 23 3.42 5.06 27.56
C TRP A 23 4.19 4.49 28.75
N ASN A 24 4.15 5.16 29.91
CA ASN A 24 4.77 4.67 31.16
C ASN A 24 6.28 4.38 31.06
N TYR A 25 7.05 5.20 30.33
CA TYR A 25 8.49 5.01 30.10
C TYR A 25 8.84 3.77 29.27
N GLU A 26 7.87 3.16 28.59
CA GLU A 26 8.09 2.09 27.62
C GLU A 26 7.72 2.58 26.22
N GLU A 27 8.63 2.36 25.26
CA GLU A 27 8.47 2.69 23.84
C GLU A 27 7.69 1.56 23.16
N LEU A 28 6.56 1.91 22.56
CA LEU A 28 5.82 1.06 21.64
C LEU A 28 6.05 1.56 20.22
N SER A 29 6.70 0.77 19.39
CA SER A 29 6.92 1.09 17.98
C SER A 29 6.18 0.11 17.06
N ALA A 30 5.52 0.66 16.05
CA ALA A 30 4.87 -0.11 14.99
C ALA A 30 5.34 0.42 13.62
N LYS A 31 5.72 -0.50 12.72
CA LYS A 31 6.16 -0.17 11.37
C LYS A 31 5.43 -1.01 10.35
N THR A 32 4.64 -0.34 9.52
CA THR A 32 3.95 -0.95 8.39
C THR A 32 4.56 -0.49 7.08
N THR A 33 4.83 -1.41 6.17
CA THR A 33 5.33 -1.12 4.82
C THR A 33 4.35 -1.63 3.77
N MET A 34 4.21 -0.86 2.70
CA MET A 34 3.32 -1.14 1.58
C MET A 34 4.13 -1.06 0.29
N TRP A 35 3.95 -2.06 -0.56
CA TRP A 35 4.42 -2.03 -1.94
C TRP A 35 3.29 -2.46 -2.86
N GLY A 36 3.10 -1.76 -3.97
CA GLY A 36 1.98 -2.02 -4.85
C GLY A 36 2.26 -1.65 -6.29
N PHE A 37 1.44 -2.22 -7.16
CA PHE A 37 1.42 -1.96 -8.58
C PHE A 37 0.00 -1.63 -9.01
N SER A 38 -0.15 -0.55 -9.76
CA SER A 38 -1.45 -0.09 -10.27
C SER A 38 -1.31 0.24 -11.75
N ILE A 39 -2.21 -0.29 -12.57
CA ILE A 39 -2.17 -0.10 -14.03
C ILE A 39 -3.51 0.50 -14.48
N PRO A 40 -3.65 1.82 -14.54
CA PRO A 40 -4.78 2.46 -15.18
C PRO A 40 -4.69 2.26 -16.70
N ILE A 41 -5.80 1.84 -17.29
CA ILE A 41 -6.02 1.61 -18.71
C ILE A 41 -7.20 2.46 -19.15
N ASP A 42 -6.93 3.42 -20.03
CA ASP A 42 -7.94 4.27 -20.66
C ASP A 42 -8.52 3.55 -21.89
N LEU A 43 -9.70 2.93 -21.74
CA LEU A 43 -10.33 2.13 -22.80
C LEU A 43 -11.13 3.02 -23.78
N ALA A 44 -11.82 4.03 -23.26
CA ALA A 44 -12.57 5.00 -24.06
C ALA A 44 -12.62 6.36 -23.35
N LYS A 45 -13.06 7.42 -24.04
CA LYS A 45 -13.24 8.74 -23.42
C LYS A 45 -14.27 8.63 -22.30
N GLY A 46 -13.82 8.85 -21.07
CA GLY A 46 -14.65 8.72 -19.88
C GLY A 46 -14.77 7.30 -19.31
N PHE A 47 -14.05 6.30 -19.84
CA PHE A 47 -14.03 4.96 -19.25
C PHE A 47 -12.59 4.48 -19.01
N ARG A 48 -12.28 4.28 -17.73
CA ARG A 48 -10.98 3.83 -17.24
C ARG A 48 -11.14 2.61 -16.37
N VAL A 49 -10.32 1.59 -16.62
CA VAL A 49 -10.19 0.40 -15.78
C VAL A 49 -8.82 0.43 -15.12
N ARG A 50 -8.74 0.13 -13.83
CA ARG A 50 -7.49 0.15 -13.08
C ARG A 50 -7.38 -1.09 -12.20
N PRO A 51 -6.77 -2.18 -12.69
CA PRO A 51 -6.29 -3.24 -11.83
C PRO A 51 -5.21 -2.72 -10.88
N GLU A 52 -5.29 -3.15 -9.63
CA GLU A 52 -4.37 -2.81 -8.55
C GLU A 52 -4.02 -4.07 -7.76
N VAL A 53 -2.74 -4.16 -7.41
CA VAL A 53 -2.23 -5.15 -6.47
C VAL A 53 -1.39 -4.43 -5.44
N MET A 54 -1.70 -4.62 -4.17
CA MET A 54 -0.99 -4.00 -3.07
C MET A 54 -0.63 -5.08 -2.07
N TRP A 55 0.62 -5.14 -1.70
CA TRP A 55 1.13 -5.98 -0.64
C TRP A 55 1.45 -5.11 0.56
N TYR A 56 1.04 -5.61 1.71
CA TYR A 56 1.24 -5.01 3.01
C TYR A 56 2.07 -5.95 3.85
N ASP A 57 3.03 -5.36 4.53
CA ASP A 57 3.84 -5.98 5.55
C ASP A 57 3.68 -5.10 6.78
N ASP A 58 2.74 -5.48 7.65
CA ASP A 58 2.37 -4.69 8.81
C ASP A 58 3.45 -4.72 9.91
N GLY A 59 4.49 -5.53 9.71
CA GLY A 59 5.66 -5.62 10.55
C GLY A 59 5.36 -6.21 11.93
N GLU A 60 6.33 -6.02 12.82
CA GLU A 60 6.28 -6.48 14.19
C GLU A 60 6.00 -5.30 15.13
N LEU A 61 5.25 -5.56 16.20
CA LEU A 61 5.07 -4.65 17.33
C LEU A 61 6.25 -4.83 18.28
N GLU A 62 7.04 -3.77 18.44
CA GLU A 62 8.10 -3.73 19.44
C GLU A 62 7.55 -3.11 20.73
N TYR A 63 7.72 -3.78 21.87
CA TYR A 63 7.45 -3.24 23.21
C TYR A 63 8.75 -3.30 24.03
N GLY A 64 9.41 -2.16 24.19
CA GLY A 64 10.75 -2.14 24.77
C GLY A 64 11.76 -2.95 23.92
N SER A 65 12.47 -3.92 24.52
CA SER A 65 13.48 -4.75 23.82
C SER A 65 12.96 -6.14 23.42
N SER A 66 11.65 -6.34 23.34
CA SER A 66 11.06 -7.63 23.00
C SER A 66 9.99 -7.50 21.93
N ASP A 67 10.07 -8.37 20.93
CA ASP A 67 9.09 -8.49 19.86
C ASP A 67 7.84 -9.16 20.43
N VAL A 68 6.72 -8.43 20.47
CA VAL A 68 5.51 -8.89 21.16
C VAL A 68 4.51 -9.52 20.19
N GLN A 69 4.45 -9.03 18.96
CA GLN A 69 3.41 -9.49 18.03
C GLN A 69 3.75 -9.24 16.56
N ASP A 70 3.74 -10.31 15.74
CA ASP A 70 3.80 -10.23 14.28
C ASP A 70 2.37 -10.05 13.73
N TYR A 71 2.13 -8.93 13.03
CA TYR A 71 0.83 -8.64 12.39
C TYR A 71 0.69 -9.27 11.01
N GLY A 72 1.77 -9.88 10.51
CA GLY A 72 1.79 -10.65 9.29
C GLY A 72 1.78 -9.81 8.02
N LYS A 73 1.68 -10.52 6.90
CA LYS A 73 1.73 -9.95 5.55
C LYS A 73 0.50 -10.36 4.79
N TYR A 74 -0.09 -9.43 4.06
CA TYR A 74 -1.25 -9.70 3.21
C TYR A 74 -1.17 -8.97 1.88
N ALA A 75 -1.96 -9.44 0.92
CA ALA A 75 -2.05 -8.86 -0.40
C ALA A 75 -3.52 -8.54 -0.72
N LEU A 76 -3.75 -7.33 -1.22
CA LEU A 76 -5.01 -6.87 -1.75
C LEU A 76 -4.93 -6.86 -3.27
N TYR A 77 -5.92 -7.47 -3.91
CA TYR A 77 -6.09 -7.49 -5.35
C TYR A 77 -7.44 -6.84 -5.67
N GLY A 78 -7.44 -5.87 -6.55
CA GLY A 78 -8.64 -5.11 -6.87
C GLY A 78 -8.67 -4.64 -8.31
N VAL A 79 -9.88 -4.34 -8.79
CA VAL A 79 -10.08 -3.65 -10.06
C VAL A 79 -11.04 -2.50 -9.82
N GLN A 80 -10.59 -1.29 -10.13
CA GLN A 80 -11.42 -0.10 -10.08
C GLN A 80 -11.96 0.22 -11.48
N PHE A 81 -13.25 0.48 -11.56
CA PHE A 81 -13.92 1.00 -12.76
C PHE A 81 -14.26 2.47 -12.52
N GLN A 82 -13.81 3.34 -13.42
CA GLN A 82 -14.08 4.78 -13.35
C GLN A 82 -14.80 5.21 -14.63
N ILE A 83 -16.02 5.73 -14.46
CA ILE A 83 -16.82 6.35 -15.51
C ILE A 83 -16.87 7.85 -15.23
N THR A 84 -16.47 8.67 -16.19
CA THR A 84 -16.53 10.14 -16.12
C THR A 84 -17.41 10.64 -17.26
N PHE A 85 -18.40 11.48 -16.93
CA PHE A 85 -19.37 12.06 -17.87
C PHE A 85 -18.96 13.47 -18.29
#